data_AF-A0A381TL16-F1
#
_entry.id   AF-A0A381TL16-F1
#
_cell.length_a   1.000
_cell.length_b   1.000
_cell.length_c   1.000
_cell.angle_alpha   90.00
_cell.angle_beta   90.00
_cell.angle_gamma   90.00
#
_symmetry.space_group_name_H-M   'P 1'
#
loop_
_entity.id
_entity.type
_entity.pdbx_description
1 polymer ?
#
loop_
_entity_poly.entity_id
_entity_poly.type
_entity_poly.pdbx_seq_one_letter_code
_entity_poly.pdbx_strand_id
1 'polypeptide(L)'
;MDRLLGRLQHYDWGSHTALAALRGLEPTGRPEAELWYGAHPSLPAAVDRGAGPEPLDAVVSADPSSELGPAAGLRDGALPYLVKFLASDAPLSIQAHPDRATAEAGFAAENDADVPLDSPKRTFRDARAKPELVVAVTPFRALCGFRPVDEAIGVAAALGLPDDLMAPLRERGPVAWPDVVARVLAGDPDGAVDALVERCNGKVTGKWTTTADLLFELSVRFPGDAALALVPLLAEHRLEPG
;
A
#
# COMPACT_ATOMS: atom_id res chain seq x y z
N MET A 1 23.90 -3.68 22.66
CA MET A 1 23.03 -3.78 21.47
C MET A 1 21.80 -4.51 21.94
N ASP A 2 20.66 -3.85 21.87
CA ASP A 2 19.43 -4.36 22.47
C ASP A 2 18.65 -5.16 21.44
N ARG A 3 18.12 -6.31 21.85
CA ARG A 3 17.26 -7.11 20.97
C ARG A 3 15.86 -6.52 20.97
N LEU A 4 15.38 -6.12 19.80
CA LEU A 4 13.98 -5.77 19.61
C LEU A 4 13.13 -7.02 19.39
N LEU A 5 11.99 -7.06 20.06
CA LEU A 5 10.93 -8.05 19.89
C LEU A 5 9.83 -7.41 19.02
N GLY A 6 9.81 -7.80 17.75
CA GLY A 6 8.84 -7.29 16.78
C GLY A 6 7.41 -7.73 17.06
N ARG A 7 6.45 -7.02 16.50
CA ARG A 7 5.01 -7.26 16.69
C ARG A 7 4.37 -7.76 15.41
N LEU A 8 3.73 -8.93 15.47
CA LEU A 8 3.01 -9.51 14.34
C LEU A 8 1.63 -8.87 14.17
N GLN A 9 1.26 -8.62 12.91
CA GLN A 9 -0.08 -8.30 12.48
C GLN A 9 -0.65 -9.46 11.65
N HIS A 10 -1.90 -9.82 11.94
CA HIS A 10 -2.57 -10.98 11.37
C HIS A 10 -3.68 -10.58 10.40
N TYR A 11 -3.35 -9.80 9.37
CA TYR A 11 -4.32 -9.45 8.32
C TYR A 11 -4.55 -10.63 7.37
N ASP A 12 -5.78 -10.77 6.85
CA ASP A 12 -6.21 -11.93 6.06
C ASP A 12 -5.41 -12.17 4.77
N TRP A 13 -4.76 -11.12 4.23
CA TRP A 13 -3.89 -11.22 3.05
C TRP A 13 -2.50 -11.78 3.36
N GLY A 14 -2.17 -11.94 4.64
CA GLY A 14 -0.84 -12.30 5.12
C GLY A 14 -0.44 -13.73 4.81
N SER A 15 0.86 -13.97 4.69
CA SER A 15 1.37 -15.32 4.49
C SER A 15 1.25 -16.17 5.73
N HIS A 16 0.85 -17.43 5.57
CA HIS A 16 0.81 -18.37 6.70
C HIS A 16 2.18 -18.89 7.11
N THR A 17 3.23 -18.71 6.30
CA THR A 17 4.53 -19.38 6.54
C THR A 17 5.75 -18.50 6.38
N ALA A 18 5.70 -17.45 5.54
CA ALA A 18 6.91 -16.70 5.18
C ALA A 18 7.57 -15.98 6.37
N LEU A 19 6.81 -15.29 7.22
CA LEU A 19 7.37 -14.60 8.40
C LEU A 19 7.80 -15.57 9.50
N ALA A 20 7.15 -16.74 9.61
CA ALA A 20 7.57 -17.80 10.52
C ALA A 20 8.93 -18.39 10.09
N ALA A 21 9.06 -18.71 8.80
CA ALA A 21 10.31 -19.18 8.20
C ALA A 21 11.44 -18.16 8.35
N LEU A 22 11.17 -16.88 8.09
CA LEU A 22 12.14 -15.79 8.28
C LEU A 22 12.66 -15.70 9.73
N ARG A 23 11.80 -15.98 10.70
CA ARG A 23 12.16 -15.97 12.13
C ARG A 23 12.73 -17.29 12.64
N GLY A 24 12.71 -18.36 11.83
CA GLY A 24 13.08 -19.70 12.25
C GLY A 24 12.15 -20.29 13.31
N LEU A 25 10.85 -19.97 13.22
CA LEU A 25 9.82 -20.41 14.16
C LEU A 25 8.73 -21.21 13.45
N GLU A 26 7.97 -21.99 14.22
CA GLU A 26 6.75 -22.60 13.72
C GLU A 26 5.69 -21.53 13.43
N PRO A 27 4.92 -21.65 12.32
CA PRO A 27 3.78 -20.81 12.04
C PRO A 27 2.80 -20.71 13.19
N THR A 28 2.23 -19.52 13.40
CA THR A 28 1.20 -19.30 14.45
C THR A 28 -0.15 -19.96 14.14
N GLY A 29 -0.32 -20.55 12.95
CA GLY A 29 -1.59 -21.11 12.49
C GLY A 29 -2.59 -20.08 11.94
N ARG A 30 -2.20 -18.79 11.91
CA ARG A 30 -2.97 -17.68 11.34
C ARG A 30 -2.13 -16.97 10.26
N PRO A 31 -2.74 -16.19 9.36
CA PRO A 31 -2.00 -15.29 8.47
C PRO A 31 -1.03 -14.40 9.25
N GLU A 32 0.22 -14.27 8.79
CA GLU A 32 1.25 -13.37 9.33
C GLU A 32 1.58 -12.35 8.24
N ALA A 33 0.92 -11.20 8.30
CA ALA A 33 0.92 -10.20 7.23
C ALA A 33 2.10 -9.23 7.35
N GLU A 34 2.29 -8.70 8.55
CA GLU A 34 3.36 -7.75 8.84
C GLU A 34 4.05 -8.10 10.16
N LEU A 35 5.38 -7.88 10.22
CA LEU A 35 6.16 -7.92 11.45
C LEU A 35 6.79 -6.54 11.68
N TRP A 36 6.34 -5.86 12.72
CA TRP A 36 6.67 -4.46 13.00
C TRP A 36 7.83 -4.32 13.97
N TYR A 37 8.77 -3.45 13.61
CA TYR A 37 9.86 -2.98 14.45
C TYR A 37 9.83 -1.46 14.52
N GLY A 38 9.45 -0.92 15.66
CA GLY A 38 9.37 0.51 15.90
C GLY A 38 8.50 0.86 17.09
N ALA A 39 8.35 2.15 17.35
CA ALA A 39 7.61 2.71 18.48
C ALA A 39 6.21 3.19 18.06
N HIS A 40 5.52 2.45 17.16
CA HIS A 40 4.19 2.85 16.72
C HIS A 40 3.18 2.73 17.87
N PRO A 41 2.41 3.77 18.22
CA PRO A 41 1.59 3.78 19.44
C PRO A 41 0.53 2.67 19.51
N SER A 42 0.00 2.23 18.36
CA SER A 42 -0.99 1.15 18.34
C SER A 42 -0.42 -0.22 18.66
N LEU A 43 0.87 -0.46 18.37
CA LEU A 43 1.51 -1.75 18.59
C LEU A 43 3.04 -1.59 18.63
N PRO A 44 3.58 -1.02 19.71
CA PRO A 44 5.01 -0.79 19.82
C PRO A 44 5.76 -2.12 19.92
N ALA A 45 6.92 -2.22 19.27
CA ALA A 45 7.88 -3.27 19.53
C ALA A 45 8.32 -3.22 21.00
N ALA A 46 8.88 -4.32 21.51
CA ALA A 46 9.45 -4.34 22.85
C ALA A 46 10.97 -4.45 22.81
N VAL A 47 11.63 -3.95 23.85
CA VAL A 47 13.07 -4.10 24.09
C VAL A 47 13.25 -4.79 25.44
N ASP A 48 14.22 -5.69 25.56
CA ASP A 48 14.56 -6.33 26.83
C ASP A 48 16.04 -6.08 27.15
N ARG A 49 16.28 -5.30 28.21
CA ARG A 49 17.61 -4.95 28.73
C ARG A 49 17.99 -5.76 29.98
N GLY A 50 17.28 -6.85 30.27
CA GLY A 50 17.53 -7.76 31.39
C GLY A 50 16.54 -7.63 32.55
N ALA A 51 15.61 -6.67 32.49
CA ALA A 51 14.52 -6.51 33.45
C ALA A 51 13.17 -7.05 32.93
N GLY A 52 13.16 -7.60 31.72
CA GLY A 52 11.96 -8.00 30.99
C GLY A 52 11.61 -7.04 29.85
N PRO A 53 10.63 -7.40 29.02
CA PRO A 53 10.26 -6.63 27.84
C PRO A 53 9.53 -5.33 28.20
N GLU A 54 10.07 -4.20 27.75
CA GLU A 54 9.49 -2.87 27.86
C GLU A 54 9.04 -2.35 26.49
N PRO A 55 7.90 -1.65 26.38
CA PRO A 55 7.45 -1.03 25.13
C PRO A 55 8.45 0.02 24.63
N LEU A 56 8.84 -0.08 23.35
CA LEU A 56 9.86 0.79 22.76
C LEU A 56 9.43 2.26 22.71
N ASP A 57 8.14 2.53 22.55
CA ASP A 57 7.59 3.89 22.61
C ASP A 57 7.74 4.53 23.99
N ALA A 58 7.51 3.77 25.06
CA ALA A 58 7.71 4.21 26.43
C ALA A 58 9.19 4.47 26.72
N VAL A 59 10.09 3.55 26.28
CA VAL A 59 11.53 3.69 26.45
C VAL A 59 12.05 4.93 25.72
N VAL A 60 11.68 5.12 24.45
CA VAL A 60 12.07 6.29 23.66
C VAL A 60 11.54 7.58 24.27
N SER A 61 10.29 7.58 24.76
CA SER A 61 9.67 8.78 25.33
C SER A 61 10.28 9.18 26.69
N ALA A 62 10.86 8.23 27.44
CA ALA A 62 11.50 8.49 28.73
C ALA A 62 12.84 9.24 28.58
N ASP A 63 13.62 8.94 27.53
CA ASP A 63 14.87 9.65 27.21
C ASP A 63 15.14 9.69 25.69
N PRO A 64 14.43 10.54 24.93
CA PRO A 64 14.58 10.60 23.48
C PRO A 64 16.00 10.94 23.04
N SER A 65 16.70 11.77 23.81
CA SER A 65 18.04 12.24 23.47
C SER A 65 19.05 11.11 23.49
N SER A 66 18.97 10.23 24.49
CA SER A 66 19.83 9.06 24.60
C SER A 66 19.47 7.97 23.57
N GLU A 67 18.18 7.70 23.37
CA GLU A 67 17.71 6.60 22.50
C GLU A 67 17.79 6.94 21.00
N LEU A 68 17.51 8.19 20.61
CA LEU A 68 17.44 8.61 19.20
C LEU A 68 18.64 9.44 18.75
N GLY A 69 19.46 9.94 19.69
CA GLY A 69 20.59 10.81 19.39
C GLY A 69 20.17 12.03 18.56
N PRO A 70 20.80 12.32 17.41
CA PRO A 70 20.42 13.45 16.56
C PRO A 70 18.96 13.42 16.08
N ALA A 71 18.34 12.23 15.99
CA ALA A 71 16.96 12.09 15.56
C ALA A 71 15.94 12.50 16.64
N ALA A 72 16.37 12.76 17.89
CA ALA A 72 15.50 13.24 18.96
C ALA A 72 14.84 14.60 18.64
N GLY A 73 15.47 15.40 17.79
CA GLY A 73 14.89 16.66 17.30
C GLY A 73 13.79 16.48 16.23
N LEU A 74 13.53 15.24 15.80
CA LEU A 74 12.48 14.92 14.82
C LEU A 74 11.23 14.44 15.55
N ARG A 75 10.06 14.69 14.94
CA ARG A 75 8.76 14.13 15.37
C ARG A 75 8.51 14.28 16.88
N ASP A 76 8.92 15.41 17.46
CA ASP A 76 8.73 15.72 18.88
C ASP A 76 9.35 14.66 19.83
N GLY A 77 10.51 14.11 19.45
CA GLY A 77 11.19 13.06 20.22
C GLY A 77 10.66 11.65 19.99
N ALA A 78 9.74 11.45 19.04
CA ALA A 78 9.28 10.12 18.65
C ALA A 78 10.17 9.49 17.57
N LEU A 79 10.21 8.15 17.52
CA LEU A 79 10.90 7.42 16.46
C LEU A 79 10.30 7.78 15.09
N PRO A 80 11.08 8.31 14.13
CA PRO A 80 10.53 8.92 12.92
C PRO A 80 10.19 7.93 11.80
N TYR A 81 10.32 6.62 12.05
CA TYR A 81 10.05 5.56 11.07
C TYR A 81 9.49 4.31 11.76
N LEU A 82 8.87 3.45 10.96
CA LEU A 82 8.45 2.11 11.32
C LEU A 82 9.04 1.14 10.29
N VAL A 83 9.79 0.15 10.75
CA VAL A 83 10.28 -0.93 9.88
C VAL A 83 9.28 -2.06 9.91
N LYS A 84 8.97 -2.61 8.72
CA LYS A 84 8.08 -3.76 8.57
C LYS A 84 8.73 -4.81 7.69
N PHE A 85 8.60 -6.07 8.07
CA PHE A 85 8.62 -7.16 7.09
C PHE A 85 7.19 -7.44 6.68
N LEU A 86 6.92 -7.42 5.38
CA LEU A 86 5.60 -7.67 4.80
C LEU A 86 5.64 -9.00 4.05
N ALA A 87 4.69 -9.89 4.33
CA ALA A 87 4.52 -11.15 3.63
C ALA A 87 3.09 -11.30 3.13
N SER A 88 2.93 -11.23 1.81
CA SER A 88 1.63 -11.19 1.14
C SER A 88 1.43 -12.47 0.32
N ASP A 89 0.40 -13.25 0.70
CA ASP A 89 -0.09 -14.38 -0.10
C ASP A 89 -1.28 -13.95 -0.99
N ALA A 90 -1.88 -12.79 -0.72
CA ALA A 90 -2.92 -12.17 -1.54
C ALA A 90 -2.58 -10.71 -1.88
N PRO A 91 -2.98 -10.21 -3.07
CA PRO A 91 -2.75 -8.82 -3.47
C PRO A 91 -3.38 -7.83 -2.48
N LEU A 92 -2.69 -6.71 -2.25
CA LEU A 92 -3.19 -5.62 -1.40
C LEU A 92 -4.00 -4.62 -2.23
N SER A 93 -4.78 -3.79 -1.54
CA SER A 93 -5.51 -2.67 -2.16
C SER A 93 -4.56 -1.66 -2.81
N ILE A 94 -5.04 -1.01 -3.88
CA ILE A 94 -4.36 0.16 -4.44
C ILE A 94 -4.47 1.31 -3.42
N GLN A 95 -3.35 1.95 -3.12
CA GLN A 95 -3.26 2.99 -2.11
C GLN A 95 -2.61 4.24 -2.67
N ALA A 96 -3.03 5.39 -2.14
CA ALA A 96 -2.37 6.66 -2.35
C ALA A 96 -2.13 7.31 -0.98
N HIS A 97 -0.94 7.86 -0.78
CA HIS A 97 -0.62 8.61 0.42
C HIS A 97 -0.62 10.11 0.09
N PRO A 98 -1.33 10.93 0.88
CA PRO A 98 -1.33 12.37 0.68
C PRO A 98 0.06 12.94 0.95
N ASP A 99 0.38 14.03 0.26
CA ASP A 99 1.47 14.89 0.69
C ASP A 99 1.13 15.56 2.04
N ARG A 100 2.10 16.28 2.62
CA ARG A 100 1.91 16.86 3.95
C ARG A 100 0.76 17.87 3.96
N ALA A 101 0.67 18.74 2.96
CA ALA A 101 -0.37 19.77 2.92
C ALA A 101 -1.77 19.16 2.84
N THR A 102 -1.93 18.12 2.02
CA THR A 102 -3.19 17.39 1.87
C THR A 102 -3.53 16.61 3.13
N ALA A 103 -2.55 15.99 3.79
CA ALA A 103 -2.76 15.27 5.05
C ALA A 103 -3.22 16.21 6.17
N GLU A 104 -2.58 17.38 6.31
CA GLU A 104 -2.96 18.42 7.27
C GLU A 104 -4.39 18.92 7.03
N ALA A 105 -4.72 19.27 5.78
CA ALA A 105 -6.05 19.75 5.41
C ALA A 105 -7.13 18.68 5.61
N GLY A 106 -6.87 17.44 5.18
CA GLY A 106 -7.82 16.33 5.33
C GLY A 106 -8.05 15.94 6.79
N PHE A 107 -6.98 15.89 7.60
CA PHE A 107 -7.08 15.59 9.03
C PHE A 107 -7.90 16.65 9.78
N ALA A 108 -7.67 17.93 9.48
CA ALA A 108 -8.44 19.03 10.05
C ALA A 108 -9.92 18.96 9.63
N ALA A 109 -10.20 18.79 8.34
CA ALA A 109 -11.58 18.71 7.83
C ALA A 109 -12.38 17.55 8.44
N GLU A 110 -11.77 16.37 8.62
CA GLU A 110 -12.45 15.24 9.26
C GLU A 110 -12.64 15.44 10.77
N ASN A 111 -11.77 16.20 11.45
CA ASN A 111 -11.96 16.59 12.85
C ASN A 111 -13.08 17.62 13.01
N ASP A 112 -13.12 18.64 12.16
CA ASP A 112 -14.16 19.68 12.16
C ASP A 112 -15.56 19.09 11.84
N ALA A 113 -15.59 17.96 11.14
CA ALA A 113 -16.80 17.17 10.88
C ALA A 113 -17.09 16.09 11.95
N ASP A 114 -16.35 16.09 13.07
CA ASP A 114 -16.49 15.15 14.20
C ASP A 114 -16.41 13.66 13.79
N VAL A 115 -15.63 13.32 12.76
CA VAL A 115 -15.43 11.92 12.35
C VAL A 115 -14.48 11.23 13.35
N PRO A 116 -14.91 10.20 14.10
CA PRO A 116 -14.04 9.53 15.08
C PRO A 116 -12.80 8.91 14.44
N LEU A 117 -11.66 8.91 15.15
CA LEU A 117 -10.39 8.37 14.63
C LEU A 117 -10.44 6.87 14.31
N ASP A 118 -11.29 6.11 14.99
CA ASP A 118 -11.52 4.68 14.80
C ASP A 118 -12.63 4.38 13.77
N SER A 119 -13.31 5.41 13.26
CA SER A 119 -14.39 5.25 12.29
C SER A 119 -13.86 4.60 10.99
N PRO A 120 -14.62 3.67 10.39
CA PRO A 120 -14.28 3.14 9.06
C PRO A 120 -14.36 4.21 7.96
N LYS A 121 -15.01 5.36 8.23
CA LYS A 121 -15.09 6.50 7.30
C LYS A 121 -13.92 7.48 7.46
N ARG A 122 -13.03 7.29 8.45
CA ARG A 122 -11.87 8.15 8.69
C ARG A 122 -10.76 7.80 7.72
N THR A 123 -10.45 8.72 6.80
CA THR A 123 -9.38 8.56 5.80
C THR A 123 -8.07 9.12 6.33
N PHE A 124 -8.12 10.28 6.99
CA PHE A 124 -6.95 10.98 7.50
C PHE A 124 -6.84 10.74 9.01
N ARG A 125 -6.02 9.75 9.40
CA ARG A 125 -5.82 9.37 10.81
C ARG A 125 -4.77 10.22 11.54
N ASP A 126 -3.94 10.93 10.79
CA ASP A 126 -3.02 11.94 11.28
C ASP A 126 -2.75 13.00 10.18
N ALA A 127 -2.05 14.07 10.55
CA ALA A 127 -1.69 15.17 9.67
C ALA A 127 -0.34 14.97 8.96
N ARG A 128 0.14 13.73 8.81
CA ARG A 128 1.51 13.45 8.36
C ARG A 128 1.52 12.83 6.97
N ALA A 129 2.46 13.28 6.14
CA ALA A 129 2.84 12.53 4.95
C ALA A 129 3.46 11.18 5.35
N LYS A 130 3.18 10.16 4.56
CA LYS A 130 3.66 8.79 4.76
C LYS A 130 4.46 8.31 3.55
N PRO A 131 5.69 8.81 3.36
CA PRO A 131 6.58 8.25 2.36
C PRO A 131 6.97 6.83 2.76
N GLU A 132 7.00 5.92 1.79
CA GLU A 132 7.33 4.51 2.00
C GLU A 132 8.46 4.09 1.07
N LEU A 133 9.28 3.15 1.54
CA LEU A 133 10.32 2.48 0.77
C LEU A 133 10.11 0.98 0.92
N VAL A 134 10.10 0.27 -0.20
CA VAL A 134 10.07 -1.19 -0.25
C VAL A 134 11.43 -1.68 -0.74
N VAL A 135 11.94 -2.70 -0.06
CA VAL A 135 13.11 -3.49 -0.48
C VAL A 135 12.66 -4.94 -0.58
N ALA A 136 12.92 -5.58 -1.70
CA ALA A 136 12.56 -6.96 -1.92
C ALA A 136 13.49 -7.89 -1.12
N VAL A 137 12.93 -8.71 -0.24
CA VAL A 137 13.64 -9.80 0.45
C VAL A 137 13.55 -11.10 -0.34
N THR A 138 12.41 -11.29 -1.00
CA THR A 138 12.12 -12.32 -2.00
C THR A 138 11.65 -11.62 -3.28
N PRO A 139 11.57 -12.30 -4.43
CA PRO A 139 10.96 -11.71 -5.62
C PRO A 139 9.59 -11.08 -5.29
N PHE A 140 9.41 -9.82 -5.66
CA PHE A 140 8.27 -9.00 -5.25
C PHE A 140 7.66 -8.29 -6.45
N ARG A 141 6.32 -8.35 -6.57
CA ARG A 141 5.56 -7.65 -7.61
C ARG A 141 4.84 -6.45 -6.99
N ALA A 142 4.94 -5.30 -7.62
CA ALA A 142 4.27 -4.08 -7.17
C ALA A 142 3.65 -3.32 -8.36
N LEU A 143 2.51 -2.69 -8.12
CA LEU A 143 2.00 -1.62 -8.98
C LEU A 143 2.36 -0.29 -8.32
N CYS A 144 3.18 0.53 -8.98
CA CYS A 144 3.64 1.79 -8.41
C CYS A 144 3.79 2.87 -9.47
N GLY A 145 3.04 3.96 -9.29
CA GLY A 145 2.98 5.07 -10.23
C GLY A 145 2.16 4.74 -11.48
N PHE A 146 1.68 5.80 -12.14
CA PHE A 146 1.04 5.68 -13.44
C PHE A 146 2.08 5.46 -14.54
N ARG A 147 1.68 4.75 -15.60
CA ARG A 147 2.45 4.67 -16.84
C ARG A 147 2.56 6.05 -17.50
N PRO A 148 3.55 6.27 -18.38
CA PRO A 148 3.54 7.41 -19.29
C PRO A 148 2.20 7.51 -20.04
N VAL A 149 1.71 8.72 -20.27
CA VAL A 149 0.36 8.96 -20.85
C VAL A 149 0.14 8.20 -22.15
N ASP A 150 1.10 8.24 -23.08
CA ASP A 150 0.99 7.54 -24.36
C ASP A 150 0.91 6.01 -24.18
N GLU A 151 1.61 5.49 -23.18
CA GLU A 151 1.59 4.07 -22.86
C GLU A 151 0.25 3.67 -22.24
N ALA A 152 -0.28 4.49 -21.33
CA ALA A 152 -1.59 4.30 -20.71
C ALA A 152 -2.72 4.31 -21.76
N ILE A 153 -2.69 5.26 -22.71
CA ILE A 153 -3.66 5.32 -23.81
C ILE A 153 -3.53 4.07 -24.69
N GLY A 154 -2.30 3.64 -25.00
CA GLY A 154 -2.04 2.48 -25.85
C GLY A 154 -2.53 1.17 -25.22
N VAL A 155 -2.28 0.95 -23.93
CA VAL A 155 -2.78 -0.25 -23.23
C VAL A 155 -4.29 -0.19 -23.01
N ALA A 156 -4.85 0.99 -22.71
CA ALA A 156 -6.29 1.18 -22.58
C ALA A 156 -7.02 0.80 -23.87
N ALA A 157 -6.55 1.30 -25.02
CA ALA A 157 -7.12 0.95 -26.33
C ALA A 157 -6.96 -0.55 -26.63
N ALA A 158 -5.80 -1.14 -26.35
CA ALA A 158 -5.56 -2.56 -26.62
C ALA A 158 -6.43 -3.50 -25.75
N LEU A 159 -6.70 -3.10 -24.51
CA LEU A 159 -7.54 -3.85 -23.58
C LEU A 159 -9.03 -3.43 -23.64
N GLY A 160 -9.39 -2.50 -24.52
CA GLY A 160 -10.77 -2.09 -24.76
C GLY A 160 -11.39 -1.33 -23.59
N LEU A 161 -10.60 -0.56 -22.84
CA LEU A 161 -11.13 0.43 -21.90
C LEU A 161 -11.89 1.52 -22.67
N PRO A 162 -12.95 2.12 -22.08
CA PRO A 162 -13.71 3.18 -22.72
C PRO A 162 -12.84 4.35 -23.17
N ASP A 163 -13.06 4.84 -24.39
CA ASP A 163 -12.23 5.89 -24.97
C ASP A 163 -12.36 7.23 -24.24
N ASP A 164 -13.55 7.52 -23.72
CA ASP A 164 -13.84 8.71 -22.94
C ASP A 164 -13.11 8.71 -21.59
N LEU A 165 -12.82 7.53 -21.01
CA LEU A 165 -12.00 7.40 -19.81
C LEU A 165 -10.61 8.03 -20.01
N MET A 166 -10.03 7.88 -21.21
CA MET A 166 -8.70 8.42 -21.55
C MET A 166 -8.74 9.85 -22.10
N ALA A 167 -9.92 10.41 -22.42
CA ALA A 167 -10.03 11.76 -22.99
C ALA A 167 -9.32 12.85 -22.15
N PRO A 168 -9.45 12.90 -20.81
CA PRO A 168 -8.76 13.90 -20.00
C PRO A 168 -7.23 13.87 -20.17
N LEU A 169 -6.64 12.67 -20.27
CA LEU A 169 -5.20 12.50 -20.47
C LEU A 169 -4.74 12.95 -21.86
N ARG A 170 -5.57 12.74 -22.90
CA ARG A 170 -5.26 13.22 -24.27
C ARG A 170 -5.27 14.74 -24.34
N GLU A 171 -6.18 15.39 -23.62
CA GLU A 171 -6.36 16.86 -23.66
C GLU A 171 -5.36 17.60 -22.78
N ARG A 172 -5.12 17.10 -21.56
CA ARG A 172 -4.35 17.81 -20.53
C ARG A 172 -3.08 17.08 -20.08
N GLY A 173 -2.83 15.88 -20.60
CA GLY A 173 -1.65 15.11 -20.23
C GLY A 173 -1.69 14.62 -18.77
N PRO A 174 -0.53 14.45 -18.11
CA PRO A 174 -0.43 13.74 -16.83
C PRO A 174 -1.13 14.44 -15.66
N VAL A 175 -1.43 15.74 -15.74
CA VAL A 175 -2.16 16.44 -14.67
C VAL A 175 -3.61 15.99 -14.53
N ALA A 176 -4.14 15.24 -15.51
CA ALA A 176 -5.53 14.75 -15.53
C ALA A 176 -5.71 13.33 -14.97
N TRP A 177 -4.67 12.71 -14.40
CA TRP A 177 -4.81 11.43 -13.70
C TRP A 177 -5.90 11.40 -12.62
N PRO A 178 -6.08 12.45 -11.78
CA PRO A 178 -7.15 12.48 -10.80
C PRO A 178 -8.54 12.32 -11.43
N ASP A 179 -8.78 12.87 -12.63
CA ASP A 179 -10.07 12.76 -13.32
C ASP A 179 -10.34 11.34 -13.80
N VAL A 180 -9.31 10.65 -14.31
CA VAL A 180 -9.41 9.24 -14.72
C VAL A 180 -9.70 8.36 -13.51
N VAL A 181 -8.95 8.54 -12.42
CA VAL A 181 -9.15 7.80 -11.17
C VAL A 181 -10.54 8.03 -10.61
N ALA A 182 -11.00 9.29 -10.56
CA ALA A 182 -12.34 9.62 -10.07
C ALA A 182 -13.44 8.97 -10.91
N ARG A 183 -13.29 8.90 -12.24
CA ARG A 183 -14.25 8.21 -13.12
C ARG A 183 -14.29 6.72 -12.87
N VAL A 184 -13.14 6.07 -12.70
CA VAL A 184 -13.09 4.63 -12.36
C VAL A 184 -13.73 4.38 -10.99
N LEU A 185 -13.39 5.17 -9.98
CA LEU A 185 -13.88 4.97 -8.62
C LEU A 185 -15.34 5.40 -8.42
N ALA A 186 -15.92 6.17 -9.36
CA ALA A 186 -17.36 6.46 -9.38
C ALA A 186 -18.19 5.19 -9.67
N GLY A 187 -17.57 4.12 -10.16
CA GLY A 187 -18.17 2.81 -10.36
C GLY A 187 -18.04 2.31 -11.79
N ASP A 188 -18.70 1.19 -12.06
CA ASP A 188 -18.76 0.56 -13.39
C ASP A 188 -20.20 0.52 -13.92
N PRO A 189 -20.78 1.67 -14.31
CA PRO A 189 -22.20 1.73 -14.67
C PRO A 189 -22.56 0.89 -15.91
N ASP A 190 -21.60 0.60 -16.78
CA ASP A 190 -21.82 -0.07 -18.08
C ASP A 190 -21.23 -1.49 -18.16
N GLY A 191 -20.70 -2.03 -17.05
CA GLY A 191 -20.07 -3.36 -17.04
C GLY A 191 -18.75 -3.40 -17.84
N ALA A 192 -18.06 -2.27 -17.95
CA ALA A 192 -16.79 -2.14 -18.65
C ALA A 192 -15.70 -3.01 -18.03
N VAL A 193 -15.76 -3.28 -16.71
CA VAL A 193 -14.81 -4.17 -16.02
C VAL A 193 -15.00 -5.62 -16.46
N ASP A 194 -16.23 -6.10 -16.56
CA ASP A 194 -16.48 -7.48 -17.02
C ASP A 194 -16.01 -7.68 -18.46
N ALA A 195 -16.27 -6.70 -19.34
CA ALA A 195 -15.78 -6.71 -20.72
C ALA A 195 -14.24 -6.68 -20.79
N LEU A 196 -13.60 -5.90 -19.91
CA LEU A 196 -12.15 -5.83 -19.78
C LEU A 196 -11.55 -7.17 -19.34
N VAL A 197 -12.15 -7.81 -18.33
CA VAL A 197 -11.73 -9.13 -17.82
C VAL A 197 -11.88 -10.20 -18.90
N GLU A 198 -13.01 -10.24 -19.58
CA GLU A 198 -13.28 -11.23 -20.64
C GLU A 198 -12.32 -11.08 -21.84
N ARG A 199 -11.85 -9.85 -22.11
CA ARG A 199 -10.80 -9.61 -23.09
C ARG A 199 -9.44 -10.09 -22.61
N CYS A 200 -9.14 -9.90 -21.32
CA CYS A 200 -7.85 -10.28 -20.73
C CYS A 200 -7.70 -11.79 -20.48
N ASN A 201 -8.78 -12.57 -20.57
CA ASN A 201 -8.79 -14.02 -20.40
C ASN A 201 -8.07 -14.78 -21.54
N GLY A 202 -6.74 -14.65 -21.63
CA GLY A 202 -5.86 -15.38 -22.56
C GLY A 202 -5.92 -14.93 -24.03
N LYS A 203 -6.67 -13.88 -24.36
CA LYS A 203 -6.85 -13.40 -25.74
C LYS A 203 -5.87 -12.30 -26.14
N VAL A 204 -5.17 -11.70 -25.18
CA VAL A 204 -4.24 -10.58 -25.43
C VAL A 204 -2.83 -11.09 -25.62
N THR A 205 -2.29 -10.89 -26.82
CA THR A 205 -0.93 -11.29 -27.19
C THR A 205 -0.03 -10.09 -27.46
N GLY A 206 1.27 -10.23 -27.21
CA GLY A 206 2.27 -9.22 -27.55
C GLY A 206 2.66 -8.36 -26.35
N LYS A 207 2.87 -7.05 -26.57
CA LYS A 207 3.40 -6.13 -25.55
C LYS A 207 2.57 -6.11 -24.26
N TRP A 208 1.27 -6.37 -24.33
CA TRP A 208 0.34 -6.23 -23.21
C TRP A 208 -0.08 -7.54 -22.55
N THR A 209 0.51 -8.68 -22.95
CA THR A 209 0.15 -10.00 -22.39
C THR A 209 0.33 -10.03 -20.88
N THR A 210 1.46 -9.58 -20.34
CA THR A 210 1.71 -9.60 -18.89
C THR A 210 0.73 -8.73 -18.10
N THR A 211 0.34 -7.57 -18.66
CA THR A 211 -0.66 -6.69 -18.07
C THR A 211 -2.04 -7.33 -18.06
N ALA A 212 -2.43 -7.99 -19.15
CA ALA A 212 -3.70 -8.69 -19.25
C ALA A 212 -3.75 -9.90 -18.29
N ASP A 213 -2.67 -10.67 -18.21
CA ASP A 213 -2.57 -11.81 -17.29
C ASP A 213 -2.69 -11.36 -15.83
N LEU A 214 -2.00 -10.27 -15.44
CA LEU A 214 -2.13 -9.68 -14.11
C LEU A 214 -3.55 -9.20 -13.83
N LEU A 215 -4.19 -8.50 -14.78
CA LEU A 215 -5.57 -8.05 -14.60
C LEU A 215 -6.51 -9.23 -14.39
N PHE A 216 -6.36 -10.29 -15.19
CA PHE A 216 -7.17 -11.49 -15.06
C PHE A 216 -6.93 -12.18 -13.72
N GLU A 217 -5.68 -12.34 -13.28
CA GLU A 217 -5.30 -12.86 -11.96
C GLU A 217 -5.99 -12.09 -10.82
N LEU A 218 -5.94 -10.75 -10.87
CA LEU A 218 -6.58 -9.89 -9.86
C LEU A 218 -8.12 -9.99 -9.92
N SER A 219 -8.71 -10.11 -11.10
CA SER A 219 -10.16 -10.19 -11.27
C SER A 219 -10.79 -11.44 -10.63
N VAL A 220 -10.04 -12.55 -10.57
CA VAL A 220 -10.47 -13.77 -9.87
C VAL A 220 -10.58 -13.53 -8.36
N ARG A 221 -9.77 -12.62 -7.81
CA ARG A 221 -9.76 -12.26 -6.37
C ARG A 221 -10.76 -11.15 -6.04
N PHE A 222 -10.95 -10.21 -6.96
CA PHE A 222 -11.78 -9.02 -6.77
C PHE A 222 -12.83 -8.88 -7.90
N PRO A 223 -13.75 -9.85 -8.03
CA PRO A 223 -14.70 -9.85 -9.15
C PRO A 223 -15.61 -8.62 -9.12
N GLY A 224 -15.70 -7.93 -10.25
CA GLY A 224 -16.53 -6.72 -10.40
C GLY A 224 -15.99 -5.46 -9.72
N ASP A 225 -14.77 -5.49 -9.17
CA ASP A 225 -14.17 -4.29 -8.57
C ASP A 225 -13.78 -3.30 -9.68
N ALA A 226 -14.37 -2.09 -9.64
CA ALA A 226 -14.10 -1.04 -10.61
C ALA A 226 -12.61 -0.66 -10.66
N ALA A 227 -11.87 -0.79 -9.55
CA ALA A 227 -10.44 -0.50 -9.49
C ALA A 227 -9.59 -1.39 -10.42
N LEU A 228 -10.12 -2.52 -10.90
CA LEU A 228 -9.46 -3.34 -11.93
C LEU A 228 -9.18 -2.53 -13.21
N ALA A 229 -10.00 -1.51 -13.54
CA ALA A 229 -9.75 -0.63 -14.68
C ALA A 229 -8.51 0.27 -14.51
N LEU A 230 -8.00 0.45 -13.28
CA LEU A 230 -6.74 1.16 -13.02
C LEU A 230 -5.50 0.29 -13.23
N VAL A 231 -5.62 -1.03 -13.09
CA VAL A 231 -4.47 -1.96 -13.15
C VAL A 231 -3.65 -1.79 -14.43
N PRO A 232 -4.25 -1.71 -15.64
CA PRO A 232 -3.48 -1.53 -16.85
C PRO A 232 -2.76 -0.18 -16.92
N LEU A 233 -3.28 0.83 -16.21
CA LEU A 233 -2.80 2.20 -16.23
C LEU A 233 -1.61 2.41 -15.27
N LEU A 234 -1.41 1.49 -14.33
CA LEU A 234 -0.30 1.49 -13.39
C LEU A 234 0.93 0.76 -13.95
N ALA A 235 2.11 1.20 -13.54
CA ALA A 235 3.37 0.54 -13.89
C ALA A 235 3.59 -0.69 -12.99
N GLU A 236 3.77 -1.87 -13.60
CA GLU A 236 4.16 -3.10 -12.91
C GLU A 236 5.68 -3.13 -12.74
N HIS A 237 6.11 -3.34 -11.50
CA HIS A 237 7.49 -3.53 -11.11
C HIS A 237 7.68 -4.95 -10.61
N ARG A 238 8.75 -5.60 -11.07
CA ARG A 238 9.20 -6.92 -10.59
C ARG A 238 10.57 -6.71 -9.97
N LEU A 239 10.64 -6.79 -8.66
CA LEU A 239 11.85 -6.56 -7.88
C LEU A 239 12.49 -7.90 -7.53
N GLU A 240 13.76 -8.05 -7.86
CA GLU A 240 14.59 -9.14 -7.36
C GLU A 240 15.11 -8.82 -5.95
N PRO A 241 15.52 -9.81 -5.15
CA PRO A 241 16.06 -9.55 -3.81
C PRO A 241 17.30 -8.62 -3.83
N GLY A 242 17.30 -7.63 -2.93
CA GLY A 242 18.38 -6.62 -2.78
C GLY A 242 18.07 -5.27 -3.42
#